data_AF-A0A7C4GU49-F1
#
_entry.id   AF-A0A7C4GU49-F1
#
_cell.length_a   1.000
_cell.length_b   1.000
_cell.length_c   1.000
_cell.angle_alpha   90.00
_cell.angle_beta   90.00
_cell.angle_gamma   90.00
#
_symmetry.space_group_name_H-M   'P 1'
#
loop_
_entity.id
_entity.type
_entity.pdbx_description
1 polymer ?
#
loop_
_entity_poly.entity_id
_entity_poly.type
_entity_poly.pdbx_seq_one_letter_code
_entity_poly.pdbx_strand_id
1 'polypeptide(L)'
;MSVLKDLGDLQRKIIFYLAENPKQHKESIMKSLEHKYYGSVLNAVKRLEKTKYLVSVRAKSKKNLKIKLYSCSEKGVFYALVKNEKTDVLKILENYKDYGVVKRLREVCDLLGEEVFIKLLRFAQPFLPLAESLGVEEACGCAFSHFLMHPDKLGDLREAIKRSPKARELARIWIESLSGGESG
;
A
#
# COMPACT_ATOMS: atom_id res chain seq x y z
N MET A 1 -14.63 17.94 -7.53
CA MET A 1 -14.57 16.97 -8.66
C MET A 1 -13.27 16.16 -8.52
N SER A 2 -13.32 15.02 -7.82
CA SER A 2 -12.15 14.13 -7.71
C SER A 2 -12.08 13.30 -8.99
N VAL A 3 -11.33 13.80 -9.98
CA VAL A 3 -11.04 13.05 -11.20
C VAL A 3 -9.97 12.02 -10.83
N LEU A 4 -10.42 10.84 -10.37
CA LEU A 4 -9.61 9.63 -10.33
C LEU A 4 -9.12 9.38 -11.77
N LYS A 5 -7.95 9.91 -12.12
CA LYS A 5 -7.23 9.47 -13.31
C LYS A 5 -6.76 8.07 -12.99
N ASP A 6 -7.47 7.07 -13.51
CA ASP A 6 -7.02 5.69 -13.44
C ASP A 6 -5.55 5.61 -13.87
N LEU A 7 -4.74 5.03 -12.99
CA LEU A 7 -3.33 4.79 -13.27
C LEU A 7 -3.24 3.94 -14.52
N GLY A 8 -2.47 4.36 -15.51
CA GLY A 8 -2.25 3.57 -16.72
C GLY A 8 -1.55 2.25 -16.43
N ASP A 9 -1.68 1.27 -17.32
CA ASP A 9 -1.16 -0.09 -17.15
C ASP A 9 0.33 -0.12 -16.76
N LEU A 10 1.15 0.69 -17.43
CA LEU A 10 2.58 0.79 -17.13
C LEU A 10 2.84 1.34 -15.72
N GLN A 11 2.03 2.30 -15.26
CA GLN A 11 2.16 2.85 -13.91
C GLN A 11 1.81 1.80 -12.85
N ARG A 12 0.76 1.01 -13.08
CA ARG A 12 0.38 -0.10 -12.19
C ARG A 12 1.47 -1.16 -12.12
N LYS A 13 2.01 -1.59 -13.28
CA LYS A 13 3.13 -2.54 -13.35
C LYS A 13 4.37 -2.04 -12.59
N ILE A 14 4.69 -0.75 -12.71
CA ILE A 14 5.80 -0.13 -11.97
C ILE A 14 5.55 -0.16 -10.46
N ILE A 15 4.34 0.20 -10.00
CA ILE A 15 4.01 0.14 -8.56
C ILE A 15 4.15 -1.29 -8.04
N PHE A 16 3.57 -2.28 -8.74
CA PHE A 16 3.62 -3.68 -8.30
C PHE A 16 5.06 -4.19 -8.24
N TYR A 17 5.87 -3.90 -9.26
CA TYR A 17 7.28 -4.26 -9.25
C TYR A 17 8.05 -3.60 -8.10
N LEU A 18 7.86 -2.29 -7.87
CA LEU A 18 8.58 -1.55 -6.82
C LEU A 18 8.11 -1.90 -5.40
N ALA A 19 6.87 -2.38 -5.24
CA ALA A 19 6.38 -2.83 -3.96
C ALA A 19 7.08 -4.13 -3.52
N GLU A 20 7.47 -4.98 -4.45
CA GLU A 20 8.27 -6.17 -4.16
C GLU A 20 9.78 -5.93 -4.22
N ASN A 21 10.22 -4.89 -4.93
CA ASN A 21 11.62 -4.60 -5.20
C ASN A 21 11.87 -3.10 -4.95
N PRO A 22 12.02 -2.65 -3.69
CA PRO A 22 12.26 -1.25 -3.38
C PRO A 22 13.65 -0.78 -3.84
N LYS A 23 13.86 0.53 -3.79
CA LYS A 23 15.15 1.21 -4.04
C LYS A 23 15.75 0.89 -5.42
N GLN A 24 14.92 0.91 -6.47
CA GLN A 24 15.37 0.58 -7.83
C GLN A 24 15.64 1.82 -8.67
N HIS A 25 16.65 1.73 -9.54
CA HIS A 25 16.87 2.73 -10.58
C HIS A 25 15.92 2.49 -11.76
N LYS A 26 15.50 3.57 -12.44
CA LYS A 26 14.62 3.54 -13.63
C LYS A 26 15.06 2.58 -14.74
N GLU A 27 16.37 2.42 -14.97
CA GLU A 27 16.88 1.45 -15.96
C GLU A 27 16.68 0.00 -15.50
N SER A 28 16.85 -0.28 -14.21
CA SER A 28 16.57 -1.59 -13.63
C SER A 28 15.07 -1.92 -13.67
N ILE A 29 14.21 -0.92 -13.39
CA ILE A 29 12.76 -1.05 -13.52
C ILE A 29 12.40 -1.40 -14.97
N MET A 30 12.93 -0.65 -15.95
CA MET A 30 12.66 -0.90 -17.36
C MET A 30 13.06 -2.32 -17.79
N LYS A 31 14.28 -2.77 -17.41
CA LYS A 31 14.78 -4.10 -17.74
C LYS A 31 13.91 -5.20 -17.12
N SER A 32 13.55 -5.06 -15.84
CA SER A 32 12.78 -6.08 -15.11
C SER A 32 11.33 -6.17 -15.60
N LEU A 33 10.78 -5.07 -16.11
CA LEU A 33 9.47 -5.04 -16.74
C LEU A 33 9.50 -5.41 -18.23
N GLU A 34 10.66 -5.76 -18.78
CA GLU A 34 10.89 -6.06 -20.20
C GLU A 34 10.35 -4.97 -21.14
N HIS A 35 10.36 -3.71 -20.69
CA HIS A 35 9.73 -2.62 -21.42
C HIS A 35 10.73 -2.01 -22.42
N LYS A 36 10.38 -2.04 -23.72
CA LYS A 36 11.27 -1.59 -24.81
C LYS A 36 11.64 -0.10 -24.75
N TYR A 37 10.75 0.76 -24.27
CA TYR A 37 10.91 2.21 -24.34
C TYR A 37 11.24 2.84 -22.99
N TYR A 38 12.48 3.30 -22.83
CA TYR A 38 12.96 3.98 -21.62
C TYR A 38 12.19 5.28 -21.32
N GLY A 39 11.89 6.08 -22.35
CA GLY A 39 11.16 7.35 -22.20
C GLY A 39 9.78 7.17 -21.56
N SER A 40 9.07 6.09 -21.92
CA SER A 40 7.77 5.75 -21.34
C SER A 40 7.87 5.41 -19.86
N VAL A 41 8.87 4.60 -19.48
CA VAL A 41 9.13 4.26 -18.07
C VAL A 41 9.50 5.50 -17.27
N LEU A 42 10.38 6.36 -17.81
CA LEU A 42 10.76 7.62 -17.17
C LEU A 42 9.55 8.53 -16.92
N ASN A 43 8.67 8.67 -17.92
CA ASN A 43 7.47 9.49 -17.80
C ASN A 43 6.46 8.89 -16.79
N ALA A 44 6.29 7.57 -16.79
CA ALA A 44 5.44 6.89 -15.83
C ALA A 44 5.95 7.05 -14.39
N VAL A 45 7.25 6.84 -14.15
CA VAL A 45 7.90 7.06 -12.83
C VAL A 45 7.75 8.51 -12.37
N LYS A 46 8.01 9.50 -13.24
CA LYS A 46 7.83 10.93 -12.91
C LYS A 46 6.39 11.25 -12.54
N ARG A 47 5.41 10.70 -13.27
CA ARG A 47 3.99 10.89 -12.96
C ARG A 47 3.63 10.28 -11.60
N LEU A 48 4.13 9.09 -11.31
CA LEU A 48 3.91 8.40 -10.03
C LEU A 48 4.56 9.10 -8.84
N GLU A 49 5.75 9.68 -9.03
CA GLU A 49 6.40 10.55 -8.04
C GLU A 49 5.55 11.81 -7.80
N LYS A 50 5.05 12.45 -8.86
CA LYS A 50 4.15 13.62 -8.76
C LYS A 50 2.83 13.30 -8.05
N THR A 51 2.26 12.12 -8.27
CA THR A 51 1.02 11.67 -7.61
C THR A 51 1.26 11.01 -6.25
N LYS A 52 2.50 11.09 -5.72
CA LYS A 52 2.92 10.58 -4.41
C LYS A 52 2.74 9.07 -4.21
N TYR A 53 2.68 8.30 -5.30
CA TYR A 53 2.70 6.83 -5.24
C TYR A 53 4.12 6.27 -5.06
N LEU A 54 5.12 7.03 -5.50
CA LEU A 54 6.53 6.70 -5.33
C LEU A 54 7.25 7.80 -4.55
N VAL A 55 8.28 7.39 -3.83
CA VAL A 55 9.29 8.27 -3.23
C VAL A 55 10.63 7.99 -3.89
N SER A 56 11.52 8.98 -3.90
CA SER A 56 12.88 8.80 -4.40
C SER A 56 13.93 9.24 -3.38
N VAL A 57 15.02 8.49 -3.32
CA VAL A 57 16.21 8.84 -2.54
C VAL A 57 17.40 9.02 -3.48
N ARG A 58 18.26 9.99 -3.17
CA ARG A 58 19.50 10.19 -3.90
C ARG A 58 20.55 9.21 -3.38
N ALA A 59 21.20 8.49 -4.28
CA ALA A 59 22.27 7.56 -3.98
C ALA A 59 23.44 7.77 -4.95
N LYS A 60 24.52 7.01 -4.76
CA LYS A 60 25.65 6.95 -5.69
C LYS A 60 25.69 5.59 -6.36
N SER A 61 25.95 5.57 -7.66
CA SER A 61 26.19 4.33 -8.40
C SER A 61 27.57 3.75 -8.05
N LYS A 62 27.84 2.52 -8.51
CA LYS A 62 29.19 1.92 -8.44
C LYS A 62 30.28 2.78 -9.09
N LYS A 63 29.91 3.67 -10.03
CA LYS A 63 30.81 4.63 -10.68
C LYS A 63 30.83 6.01 -9.99
N ASN A 64 30.38 6.11 -8.74
CA ASN A 64 30.28 7.35 -7.95
C ASN A 64 29.37 8.44 -8.58
N LEU A 65 28.51 8.08 -9.53
CA LEU A 65 27.57 9.01 -10.16
C LEU A 65 26.30 9.14 -9.30
N LYS A 66 25.79 10.36 -9.16
CA LYS A 66 24.52 10.61 -8.45
C LYS A 66 23.37 9.98 -9.23
N ILE A 67 22.61 9.09 -8.57
CA ILE A 67 21.44 8.42 -9.13
C ILE A 67 20.24 8.60 -8.21
N LYS A 68 19.02 8.43 -8.75
CA LYS A 68 17.79 8.33 -7.97
C LYS A 68 17.35 6.88 -7.87
N LEU A 69 17.08 6.42 -6.66
CA LEU A 69 16.47 5.13 -6.39
C LEU A 69 15.03 5.36 -5.97
N TYR A 70 14.11 4.57 -6.53
CA TYR A 70 12.68 4.71 -6.32
C TYR A 70 12.14 3.56 -5.48
N SER A 71 11.24 3.89 -4.57
CA SER A 71 10.44 2.96 -3.78
C SER A 71 8.99 3.42 -3.80
N CYS A 72 8.06 2.54 -3.44
CA CYS A 72 6.69 2.96 -3.16
C CYS A 72 6.65 3.89 -1.93
N SER A 73 5.72 4.84 -1.93
CA SER A 73 5.25 5.46 -0.69
C SER A 73 4.30 4.52 0.03
N GLU A 74 3.84 4.86 1.23
CA GLU A 74 2.75 4.11 1.90
C GLU A 74 1.52 3.97 1.00
N LYS A 75 1.19 5.04 0.25
CA LYS A 75 0.09 5.03 -0.73
C LYS A 75 0.33 4.02 -1.85
N GLY A 76 1.56 3.97 -2.37
CA GLY A 76 1.95 3.00 -3.39
C GLY A 76 1.91 1.56 -2.89
N VAL A 77 2.37 1.33 -1.66
CA VAL A 77 2.34 0.00 -1.00
C VAL A 77 0.91 -0.45 -0.81
N PHE A 78 0.06 0.40 -0.22
CA PHE A 78 -1.35 0.07 0.01
C PHE A 78 -2.08 -0.21 -1.30
N TYR A 79 -1.85 0.60 -2.35
CA TYR A 79 -2.39 0.33 -3.68
C TYR A 79 -1.95 -1.03 -4.22
N ALA A 80 -0.66 -1.39 -4.09
CA ALA A 80 -0.15 -2.67 -4.56
C ALA A 80 -0.81 -3.85 -3.83
N LEU A 81 -0.87 -3.80 -2.50
CA LEU A 81 -1.49 -4.82 -1.65
C LEU A 81 -2.96 -5.06 -2.02
N VAL A 82 -3.70 -3.97 -2.28
CA VAL A 82 -5.13 -4.07 -2.60
C VAL A 82 -5.38 -4.47 -4.06
N LYS A 83 -4.62 -3.93 -5.02
CA LYS A 83 -4.92 -4.12 -6.46
C LYS A 83 -4.22 -5.30 -7.13
N ASN A 84 -3.12 -5.81 -6.59
CA ASN A 84 -2.42 -6.93 -7.21
C ASN A 84 -2.73 -8.25 -6.47
N GLU A 85 -3.53 -9.10 -7.11
CA GLU A 85 -3.96 -10.40 -6.59
C GLU A 85 -2.83 -11.42 -6.49
N LYS A 86 -1.77 -11.24 -7.26
CA LYS A 86 -0.65 -12.19 -7.33
C LYS A 86 0.53 -11.81 -6.46
N THR A 87 0.34 -10.79 -5.62
CA THR A 87 1.42 -10.24 -4.82
C THR A 87 1.81 -11.15 -3.68
N ASP A 88 3.10 -11.27 -3.44
CA ASP A 88 3.61 -11.80 -2.17
C ASP A 88 3.45 -10.73 -1.07
N VAL A 89 2.37 -10.86 -0.31
CA VAL A 89 1.97 -9.86 0.71
C VAL A 89 3.02 -9.77 1.81
N LEU A 90 3.53 -10.91 2.29
CA LEU A 90 4.55 -10.93 3.35
C LEU A 90 5.83 -10.24 2.89
N LYS A 91 6.28 -10.52 1.66
CA LYS A 91 7.46 -9.86 1.09
C LYS A 91 7.28 -8.34 1.00
N ILE A 92 6.11 -7.85 0.56
CA ILE A 92 5.84 -6.41 0.55
C ILE A 92 5.90 -5.82 1.94
N LEU A 93 5.19 -6.42 2.90
CA LEU A 93 5.13 -5.88 4.26
C LEU A 93 6.52 -5.85 4.90
N GLU A 94 7.36 -6.87 4.64
CA GLU A 94 8.74 -6.90 5.13
C GLU A 94 9.63 -5.83 4.49
N ASN A 95 9.53 -5.64 3.17
CA ASN A 95 10.28 -4.61 2.43
C ASN A 95 10.02 -3.18 2.95
N TYR A 96 8.86 -2.96 3.56
CA TYR A 96 8.36 -1.66 3.98
C TYR A 96 8.01 -1.62 5.47
N LYS A 97 8.53 -2.54 6.28
CA LYS A 97 8.18 -2.68 7.72
C LYS A 97 8.46 -1.45 8.59
N ASP A 98 9.35 -0.57 8.12
CA ASP A 98 9.71 0.66 8.83
C ASP A 98 8.80 1.85 8.44
N TYR A 99 7.85 1.65 7.53
CA TYR A 99 6.91 2.68 7.10
C TYR A 99 5.69 2.66 8.04
N GLY A 100 5.33 3.79 8.62
CA GLY A 100 4.39 3.91 9.75
C GLY A 100 3.13 3.05 9.62
N VAL A 101 2.34 3.25 8.56
CA VAL A 101 1.09 2.48 8.35
C VAL A 101 1.37 1.04 7.94
N VAL A 102 2.42 0.80 7.16
CA VAL A 102 2.77 -0.54 6.69
C VAL A 102 3.21 -1.45 7.85
N LYS A 103 3.90 -0.89 8.85
CA LYS A 103 4.24 -1.58 10.09
C LYS A 103 2.98 -2.11 10.78
N ARG A 104 1.95 -1.27 10.91
CA ARG A 104 0.67 -1.69 11.52
C ARG A 104 -0.05 -2.73 10.66
N LEU A 105 -0.02 -2.60 9.33
CA LEU A 105 -0.53 -3.63 8.43
C LEU A 105 0.19 -4.97 8.61
N ARG A 106 1.51 -4.97 8.86
CA ARG A 106 2.28 -6.18 9.19
C ARG A 106 1.80 -6.80 10.50
N GLU A 107 1.63 -6.00 11.55
CA GLU A 107 1.14 -6.46 12.85
C GLU A 107 -0.26 -7.09 12.73
N VAL A 108 -1.16 -6.48 11.95
CA VAL A 108 -2.48 -7.06 11.67
C VAL A 108 -2.35 -8.39 10.90
N CYS A 109 -1.47 -8.45 9.91
CA CYS A 109 -1.21 -9.69 9.17
C CYS A 109 -0.70 -10.81 10.08
N ASP A 110 0.22 -10.52 11.01
CA ASP A 110 0.71 -11.48 12.00
C ASP A 110 -0.38 -11.97 12.97
N LEU A 111 -1.30 -11.08 13.35
CA LEU A 111 -2.38 -11.40 14.29
C LEU A 111 -3.52 -12.21 13.66
N LEU A 112 -3.78 -12.01 12.38
CA LEU A 112 -4.90 -12.65 11.67
C LEU A 112 -4.48 -13.85 10.82
N GLY A 113 -3.18 -13.93 10.50
CA GLY A 113 -2.68 -14.83 9.46
C GLY A 113 -2.84 -14.22 8.06
N GLU A 114 -1.93 -14.59 7.18
CA GLU A 114 -1.83 -14.04 5.82
C GLU A 114 -3.12 -14.20 5.01
N GLU A 115 -3.75 -15.38 5.05
CA GLU A 115 -4.95 -15.66 4.27
C GLU A 115 -6.12 -14.73 4.64
N VAL A 116 -6.33 -14.53 5.95
CA VAL A 116 -7.39 -13.66 6.49
C VAL A 116 -7.08 -12.20 6.13
N PHE A 117 -5.82 -11.80 6.26
CA PHE A 117 -5.37 -10.46 5.90
C PHE A 117 -5.54 -10.15 4.40
N ILE A 118 -5.26 -11.10 3.51
CA ILE A 118 -5.51 -10.94 2.07
C ILE A 118 -6.99 -10.69 1.80
N LYS A 119 -7.89 -11.46 2.42
CA LYS A 119 -9.35 -11.25 2.26
C LYS A 119 -9.76 -9.85 2.75
N LEU A 120 -9.20 -9.40 3.86
CA LEU A 120 -9.42 -8.04 4.37
C LEU A 120 -8.94 -6.96 3.39
N LEU A 121 -7.78 -7.13 2.75
CA LEU A 121 -7.31 -6.19 1.71
C LEU A 121 -8.28 -6.09 0.53
N ARG A 122 -8.95 -7.18 0.15
CA ARG A 122 -9.99 -7.17 -0.89
C ARG A 122 -11.20 -6.32 -0.47
N PHE A 123 -11.60 -6.41 0.80
CA PHE A 123 -12.63 -5.54 1.36
C PHE A 123 -12.23 -4.07 1.40
N ALA A 124 -10.92 -3.77 1.48
CA ALA A 124 -10.42 -2.40 1.48
C ALA A 124 -10.41 -1.72 0.08
N GLN A 125 -10.70 -2.46 -0.99
CA GLN A 125 -10.68 -1.92 -2.36
C GLN A 125 -11.55 -0.67 -2.59
N PRO A 126 -12.79 -0.58 -2.09
CA PRO A 126 -13.62 0.62 -2.23
C PRO A 126 -13.06 1.85 -1.50
N PHE A 127 -12.11 1.65 -0.57
CA PHE A 127 -11.51 2.71 0.25
C PHE A 127 -10.22 3.29 -0.35
N LEU A 128 -9.72 2.74 -1.47
CA LEU A 128 -8.55 3.30 -2.15
C LEU A 128 -8.68 4.78 -2.52
N PRO A 129 -9.84 5.29 -2.98
CA PRO A 129 -10.02 6.73 -3.21
C PRO A 129 -9.81 7.56 -1.94
N LEU A 130 -10.19 7.04 -0.76
CA LEU A 130 -9.97 7.73 0.52
C LEU A 130 -8.49 7.82 0.86
N ALA A 131 -7.69 6.83 0.46
CA ALA A 131 -6.23 6.87 0.63
C ALA A 131 -5.59 8.00 -0.20
N GLU A 132 -6.26 8.48 -1.25
CA GLU A 132 -5.81 9.63 -2.02
C GLU A 132 -6.18 10.96 -1.38
N SER A 133 -7.34 11.03 -0.73
CA SER A 133 -7.90 12.29 -0.19
C SER A 133 -7.53 12.56 1.26
N LEU A 134 -7.55 11.53 2.10
CA LEU A 134 -7.37 11.64 3.56
C LEU A 134 -6.02 11.10 4.00
N GLY A 135 -5.51 10.06 3.34
CA GLY A 135 -4.29 9.38 3.74
C GLY A 135 -4.52 7.88 3.90
N VAL A 136 -3.42 7.12 3.90
CA VAL A 136 -3.49 5.64 3.96
C VAL A 136 -3.97 5.18 5.34
N GLU A 137 -3.59 5.88 6.40
CA GLU A 137 -3.97 5.54 7.77
C GLU A 137 -5.49 5.63 7.95
N GLU A 138 -6.08 6.74 7.51
CA GLU A 138 -7.51 7.00 7.57
C GLU A 138 -8.28 6.04 6.67
N ALA A 139 -7.80 5.78 5.46
CA ALA A 139 -8.43 4.83 4.55
C ALA A 139 -8.43 3.40 5.11
N CYS A 140 -7.32 2.99 5.73
CA CYS A 140 -7.25 1.73 6.46
C CYS A 140 -8.27 1.76 7.60
N GLY A 141 -8.25 2.78 8.47
CA GLY A 141 -9.18 2.91 9.59
C GLY A 141 -10.64 2.79 9.14
N CYS A 142 -11.05 3.52 8.10
CA CYS A 142 -12.39 3.40 7.52
C CYS A 142 -12.70 1.99 7.01
N ALA A 143 -11.76 1.35 6.31
CA ALA A 143 -11.93 -0.02 5.82
C ALA A 143 -12.10 -1.02 6.98
N PHE A 144 -11.30 -0.89 8.05
CA PHE A 144 -11.39 -1.72 9.25
C PHE A 144 -12.67 -1.47 10.04
N SER A 145 -13.09 -0.22 10.21
CA SER A 145 -14.36 0.14 10.86
C SER A 145 -15.54 -0.43 10.10
N HIS A 146 -15.57 -0.23 8.78
CA HIS A 146 -16.61 -0.75 7.91
C HIS A 146 -16.67 -2.27 7.98
N PHE A 147 -15.50 -2.92 7.97
CA PHE A 147 -15.39 -4.36 8.16
C PHE A 147 -16.02 -4.80 9.51
N LEU A 148 -15.71 -4.13 10.62
CA LEU A 148 -16.28 -4.49 11.93
C LEU A 148 -17.80 -4.28 12.02
N MET A 149 -18.34 -3.31 11.28
CA MET A 149 -19.75 -2.93 11.30
C MET A 149 -20.65 -3.74 10.35
N HIS A 150 -20.11 -4.53 9.43
CA HIS A 150 -20.89 -5.34 8.47
C HIS A 150 -20.76 -6.85 8.72
N PRO A 151 -21.44 -7.39 9.75
CA PRO A 151 -21.27 -8.76 10.23
C PRO A 151 -21.70 -9.85 9.23
N ASP A 152 -22.62 -9.53 8.32
CA ASP A 152 -23.31 -10.51 7.47
C ASP A 152 -22.46 -10.97 6.28
N LYS A 153 -21.39 -10.24 5.95
CA LYS A 153 -20.51 -10.51 4.80
C LYS A 153 -19.23 -11.30 5.18
N LEU A 154 -19.08 -11.69 6.45
CA LEU A 154 -17.74 -11.91 7.02
C LEU A 154 -17.49 -13.25 7.72
N GLY A 155 -18.47 -14.13 7.91
CA GLY A 155 -18.28 -15.52 8.39
C GLY A 155 -17.06 -15.74 9.30
N ASP A 156 -16.10 -16.53 8.82
CA ASP A 156 -14.86 -16.93 9.52
C ASP A 156 -13.91 -15.76 9.86
N LEU A 157 -13.97 -14.67 9.11
CA LEU A 157 -13.10 -13.50 9.20
C LEU A 157 -13.41 -12.67 10.46
N ARG A 158 -14.69 -12.59 10.84
CA ARG A 158 -15.12 -11.96 12.09
C ARG A 158 -14.74 -12.82 13.31
N GLU A 159 -14.86 -14.14 13.19
CA GLU A 159 -14.41 -15.09 14.22
C GLU A 159 -12.89 -15.00 14.44
N ALA A 160 -12.10 -14.89 13.38
CA ALA A 160 -10.64 -14.69 13.47
C ALA A 160 -10.27 -13.42 14.25
N ILE A 161 -10.92 -12.27 13.95
CA ILE A 161 -10.69 -11.03 14.71
C ILE A 161 -11.20 -11.14 16.15
N LYS A 162 -12.39 -11.73 16.38
CA LYS A 162 -12.90 -11.97 17.74
C LYS A 162 -11.93 -12.79 18.58
N ARG A 163 -11.29 -13.81 18.00
CA ARG A 163 -10.33 -14.67 18.68
C ARG A 163 -8.97 -14.03 18.92
N SER A 164 -8.71 -12.85 18.33
CA SER A 164 -7.48 -12.09 18.52
C SER A 164 -7.75 -10.76 19.25
N PRO A 165 -7.67 -10.71 20.60
CA PRO A 165 -7.88 -9.48 21.38
C PRO A 165 -7.03 -8.29 20.93
N LYS A 166 -5.79 -8.55 20.50
CA LYS A 166 -4.89 -7.52 19.95
C LYS A 166 -5.37 -6.96 18.60
N ALA A 167 -5.95 -7.79 17.73
CA ALA A 167 -6.50 -7.30 16.46
C ALA A 167 -7.73 -6.40 16.69
N ARG A 168 -8.57 -6.76 17.68
CA ARG A 168 -9.68 -5.90 18.12
C ARG A 168 -9.17 -4.56 18.66
N GLU A 169 -8.12 -4.59 19.46
CA GLU A 169 -7.54 -3.36 20.01
C GLU A 169 -6.94 -2.46 18.93
N LEU A 170 -6.21 -3.02 17.95
CA LEU A 170 -5.69 -2.23 16.83
C LEU A 170 -6.81 -1.60 15.99
N ALA A 171 -7.88 -2.36 15.73
CA ALA A 171 -9.03 -1.83 15.02
C ALA A 171 -9.75 -0.73 15.83
N ARG A 172 -9.82 -0.87 17.15
CA ARG A 172 -10.33 0.16 18.06
C ARG A 172 -9.47 1.42 18.05
N ILE A 173 -8.14 1.29 18.13
CA ILE A 173 -7.19 2.42 18.04
C ILE A 173 -7.39 3.17 16.72
N TRP A 174 -7.57 2.46 15.60
CA TRP A 174 -7.84 3.12 14.32
C TRP A 174 -9.22 3.81 14.28
N ILE A 175 -10.27 3.20 14.85
CA ILE A 175 -11.58 3.86 15.01
C ILE A 175 -11.45 5.13 15.85
N GLU A 176 -10.78 5.05 17.01
CA GLU A 176 -10.63 6.16 17.95
C GLU A 176 -9.82 7.32 17.33
N SER A 177 -8.79 7.00 16.53
CA SER A 177 -8.02 8.01 15.78
C SER A 177 -8.84 8.79 14.76
N LEU A 178 -9.93 8.20 14.22
CA LEU A 178 -10.86 8.87 13.32
C LEU A 178 -11.84 9.78 14.07
N SER A 179 -12.24 9.42 15.29
CA SER A 179 -13.14 10.22 16.13
C SER A 179 -12.44 11.33 16.92
N GLY A 180 -11.12 11.24 17.12
CA GLY A 180 -10.32 12.23 17.86
C GLY A 180 -9.98 13.52 17.10
N GLY A 181 -10.46 13.67 15.85
CA GLY A 181 -10.29 14.89 15.05
C GLY A 181 -11.21 16.06 15.42
N GLU A 182 -12.12 15.87 16.38
CA GLU A 182 -13.00 16.92 16.93
C GLU A 182 -12.74 17.08 18.43
N SER A 183 -11.61 17.70 18.78
CA SER A 183 -11.39 18.32 20.09
C SER A 183 -10.34 19.40 19.94
N GLY A 184 -10.74 20.49 19.27
CA GLY A 184 -10.12 21.81 19.44
C GLY A 184 -10.63 22.47 20.71
#